data_AF-A0A830FKA2-F1
#
_entry.id   AF-A0A830FKA2-F1
#
_cell.length_a   1.000
_cell.length_b   1.000
_cell.length_c   1.000
_cell.angle_alpha   90.00
_cell.angle_beta   90.00
_cell.angle_gamma   90.00
#
_symmetry.space_group_name_H-M   'P 1'
#
loop_
_entity.id
_entity.type
_entity.pdbx_description
1 polymer ?
#
loop_
_entity_poly.entity_id
_entity_poly.type
_entity_poly.pdbx_seq_one_letter_code
_entity_poly.pdbx_strand_id
1 'polypeptide(L)'
;MSTKRVNFRIPEELLTQADVAAEVTQKNRTDVLIEALREYLAEKESDDRFREAVVELYLDDEISFDALADVVGRQDAEAVRASRDVLDRGDELASKLAADE
;
A
#
# COMPACT_ATOMS: atom_id res chain seq x y z
N MET A 1 -12.48 -0.18 -15.54
CA MET A 1 -11.96 -0.73 -14.27
C MET A 1 -12.75 -1.97 -13.94
N SER A 2 -12.09 -3.10 -13.69
CA SER A 2 -12.75 -4.29 -13.16
C SER A 2 -13.01 -4.09 -11.66
N THR A 3 -14.13 -4.59 -11.16
CA THR A 3 -14.43 -4.60 -9.72
C THR A 3 -14.31 -6.02 -9.20
N LYS A 4 -13.81 -6.17 -7.98
CA LYS A 4 -13.77 -7.44 -7.25
C LYS A 4 -14.75 -7.35 -6.10
N ARG A 5 -15.70 -8.29 -6.01
CA ARG A 5 -16.63 -8.35 -4.87
C ARG A 5 -15.88 -8.83 -3.64
N VAL A 6 -15.99 -8.06 -2.55
CA VAL A 6 -15.37 -8.35 -1.25
C VAL A 6 -16.46 -8.39 -0.18
N ASN A 7 -16.34 -9.29 0.78
CA ASN A 7 -17.22 -9.35 1.95
C ASN A 7 -16.40 -9.00 3.18
N PHE A 8 -16.88 -8.05 3.99
CA PHE A 8 -16.24 -7.61 5.22
C PHE A 8 -17.30 -7.35 6.28
N ARG A 9 -16.90 -7.41 7.55
CA ARG A 9 -17.78 -7.10 8.68
C ARG A 9 -17.55 -5.65 9.07
N ILE A 10 -18.62 -4.90 9.21
CA ILE A 10 -18.62 -3.51 9.64
C ILE A 10 -19.48 -3.41 10.89
N PRO A 11 -19.09 -2.63 11.91
CA PRO A 11 -19.98 -2.23 13.00
C PRO A 11 -21.31 -1.66 12.47
N GLU A 12 -22.43 -2.06 13.07
CA GLU A 12 -23.77 -1.62 12.64
C GLU A 12 -23.94 -0.09 12.69
N GLU A 13 -23.30 0.56 13.66
CA GLU A 13 -23.30 2.01 13.80
C GLU A 13 -22.65 2.71 12.60
N LEU A 14 -21.49 2.21 12.14
CA LEU A 14 -20.81 2.74 10.95
C LEU A 14 -21.60 2.50 9.68
N LEU A 15 -22.28 1.35 9.59
CA LEU A 15 -23.16 1.06 8.46
C LEU A 15 -24.32 2.07 8.38
N THR A 16 -24.92 2.36 9.54
CA THR A 16 -26.02 3.33 9.65
C THR A 16 -25.56 4.74 9.28
N GLN A 17 -24.37 5.15 9.71
CA GLN A 17 -23.78 6.44 9.33
C GLN A 17 -23.52 6.53 7.82
N ALA A 18 -23.02 5.45 7.20
CA ALA A 18 -22.81 5.38 5.76
C ALA A 18 -24.14 5.48 4.97
N ASP A 19 -25.21 4.88 5.48
CA ASP A 19 -26.55 4.98 4.88
C ASP A 19 -27.10 6.41 4.95
N VAL A 20 -26.98 7.07 6.10
CA VAL A 20 -27.38 8.48 6.23
C VAL A 20 -26.59 9.37 5.26
N ALA A 21 -25.27 9.15 5.15
CA ALA A 21 -24.44 9.89 4.21
C ALA A 21 -24.86 9.64 2.75
N ALA A 22 -25.20 8.41 2.40
CA ALA A 22 -25.68 8.04 1.08
C ALA A 22 -26.98 8.79 0.72
N GLU A 23 -27.95 8.84 1.65
CA GLU A 23 -29.21 9.57 1.47
C GLU A 23 -28.98 11.09 1.29
N VAL A 24 -28.13 11.70 2.14
CA VAL A 24 -27.83 13.13 2.07
C VAL A 24 -27.12 13.51 0.78
N THR A 25 -26.20 12.66 0.31
CA THR A 25 -25.40 12.91 -0.90
C THR A 25 -26.07 12.43 -2.18
N GLN A 26 -27.24 11.78 -2.09
CA GLN A 26 -27.92 11.11 -3.20
C GLN A 26 -27.02 10.11 -3.95
N LYS A 27 -26.16 9.40 -3.20
CA LYS A 27 -25.27 8.35 -3.71
C LYS A 27 -25.70 6.99 -3.17
N ASN A 28 -25.18 5.91 -3.74
CA ASN A 28 -25.35 4.60 -3.12
C ASN A 28 -24.28 4.38 -2.04
N ARG A 29 -24.55 3.45 -1.10
CA ARG A 29 -23.62 3.08 -0.02
C ARG A 29 -22.22 2.69 -0.54
N THR A 30 -22.15 2.01 -1.67
CA THR A 30 -20.87 1.58 -2.25
C THR A 30 -20.03 2.77 -2.68
N ASP A 31 -20.65 3.80 -3.27
CA ASP A 31 -19.95 5.02 -3.69
C ASP A 31 -19.38 5.76 -2.48
N VAL A 32 -20.15 5.88 -1.40
CA VAL A 32 -19.70 6.49 -0.13
C VAL A 32 -18.47 5.77 0.41
N LEU A 33 -18.50 4.43 0.43
CA LEU A 33 -17.38 3.63 0.91
C LEU A 33 -16.15 3.73 -0.01
N ILE A 34 -16.35 3.76 -1.34
CA ILE A 34 -15.26 3.94 -2.30
C ILE A 34 -14.61 5.31 -2.14
N GLU A 35 -15.41 6.36 -1.98
CA GLU A 35 -14.90 7.72 -1.78
C GLU A 35 -14.11 7.83 -0.48
N ALA A 36 -14.67 7.36 0.64
CA ALA A 36 -13.98 7.36 1.92
C ALA A 36 -12.67 6.58 1.89
N LEU A 37 -12.64 5.42 1.22
CA LEU A 37 -11.42 4.63 1.09
C LEU A 37 -10.38 5.34 0.22
N ARG A 38 -10.79 5.99 -0.88
CA ARG A 38 -9.88 6.76 -1.74
C ARG A 38 -9.28 7.94 -1.00
N GLU A 39 -10.09 8.66 -0.25
CA GLU A 39 -9.64 9.80 0.54
C GLU A 39 -8.64 9.37 1.62
N TYR A 40 -8.96 8.30 2.36
CA TYR A 40 -8.04 7.72 3.34
C TYR A 40 -6.70 7.30 2.71
N LEU A 41 -6.73 6.63 1.56
CA LEU A 41 -5.50 6.20 0.88
C LEU A 41 -4.69 7.40 0.36
N ALA A 42 -5.34 8.41 -0.23
CA ALA A 42 -4.66 9.61 -0.70
C ALA A 42 -4.00 10.40 0.44
N GLU A 43 -4.64 10.47 1.61
CA GLU A 43 -4.05 11.05 2.82
C GLU A 43 -2.79 10.27 3.24
N LYS A 44 -2.86 8.93 3.20
CA LYS A 44 -1.72 8.07 3.56
C LYS A 44 -0.57 8.11 2.55
N GLU A 45 -0.86 8.20 1.25
CA GLU A 45 0.18 8.37 0.22
C GLU A 45 1.01 9.64 0.42
N SER A 46 0.43 10.66 1.07
CA SER A 46 1.09 11.92 1.40
C SER A 46 1.83 11.89 2.77
N ASP A 47 1.72 10.81 3.53
CA ASP A 47 2.40 10.64 4.83
C ASP A 47 3.76 9.95 4.62
N ASP A 48 4.85 10.68 4.87
CA ASP A 48 6.21 10.17 4.71
C ASP A 48 6.44 8.88 5.51
N ARG A 49 5.86 8.75 6.70
CA ARG A 49 6.00 7.52 7.51
C ARG A 49 5.29 6.32 6.89
N PHE A 50 4.18 6.57 6.20
CA PHE A 50 3.49 5.50 5.46
C PHE A 50 4.32 5.07 4.26
N ARG A 51 4.90 6.03 3.52
CA ARG A 51 5.80 5.73 2.39
C ARG A 51 7.02 4.93 2.84
N GLU A 52 7.66 5.33 3.94
CA GLU A 52 8.79 4.60 4.53
C GLU A 52 8.41 3.16 4.91
N ALA A 53 7.28 2.98 5.61
CA ALA A 53 6.81 1.64 5.99
C ALA A 53 6.52 0.75 4.77
N VAL A 54 5.98 1.31 3.69
CA VAL A 54 5.75 0.56 2.44
C VAL A 54 7.07 0.16 1.77
N VAL A 55 8.10 1.01 1.83
CA VAL A 55 9.44 0.66 1.35
C VAL A 55 10.04 -0.49 2.17
N GLU A 56 9.93 -0.45 3.49
CA GLU A 56 10.39 -1.54 4.37
C GLU A 56 9.71 -2.87 4.01
N LEU A 57 8.37 -2.87 3.87
CA LEU A 57 7.62 -4.06 3.45
C LEU A 57 8.09 -4.62 2.09
N TYR A 58 8.54 -3.77 1.17
CA TYR A 58 9.08 -4.22 -0.11
C TYR A 58 10.48 -4.81 0.01
N LEU A 59 11.33 -4.23 0.86
CA LEU A 59 12.66 -4.76 1.16
C LEU A 59 12.58 -6.11 1.89
N ASP A 60 11.54 -6.31 2.70
CA ASP A 60 11.23 -7.55 3.41
C ASP A 60 10.44 -8.58 2.57
N ASP A 61 10.26 -8.34 1.27
CA ASP A 61 9.52 -9.22 0.34
C ASP A 61 8.04 -9.47 0.70
N GLU A 62 7.43 -8.63 1.55
CA GLU A 62 6.02 -8.75 1.94
C GLU A 62 5.05 -8.19 0.90
N ILE A 63 5.51 -7.28 0.05
CA ILE A 63 4.72 -6.68 -1.03
C ILE A 63 5.42 -6.77 -2.39
N SER A 64 4.65 -6.74 -3.47
CA SER A 64 5.19 -6.71 -4.83
C SER A 64 5.70 -5.32 -5.22
N PHE A 65 6.54 -5.28 -6.25
CA PHE A 65 6.98 -4.03 -6.87
C PHE A 65 5.81 -3.18 -7.38
N ASP A 66 4.76 -3.80 -7.93
CA ASP A 66 3.58 -3.07 -8.39
C ASP A 66 2.86 -2.37 -7.23
N ALA A 67 2.74 -3.05 -6.07
CA ALA A 67 2.14 -2.46 -4.87
C ALA A 67 2.98 -1.30 -4.32
N LEU A 68 4.32 -1.41 -4.35
CA LEU A 68 5.21 -0.31 -4.01
C LEU A 68 5.02 0.87 -4.97
N ALA A 69 5.04 0.60 -6.28
CA ALA A 69 4.93 1.62 -7.32
C ALA A 69 3.59 2.36 -7.31
N ASP A 70 2.51 1.70 -6.90
CA ASP A 70 1.20 2.32 -6.72
C ASP A 70 1.19 3.37 -5.59
N VAL A 71 2.03 3.22 -4.56
CA VAL A 71 2.08 4.13 -3.40
C VAL A 71 3.15 5.21 -3.56
N VAL A 72 4.40 4.82 -3.87
CA VAL A 72 5.51 5.79 -3.91
C VAL A 72 5.72 6.40 -5.30
N GLY A 73 5.08 5.84 -6.32
CA GLY A 73 5.30 6.18 -7.72
C GLY A 73 6.39 5.32 -8.37
N ARG A 74 6.27 5.10 -9.68
CA ARG A 74 7.18 4.20 -10.43
C ARG A 74 8.65 4.58 -10.33
N GLN A 75 8.96 5.88 -10.42
CA GLN A 75 10.34 6.36 -10.37
C GLN A 75 10.99 6.06 -9.01
N ASP A 76 10.31 6.38 -7.92
CA ASP A 76 10.82 6.13 -6.57
C ASP A 76 10.90 4.63 -6.28
N ALA A 77 9.92 3.84 -6.75
CA ALA A 77 9.96 2.39 -6.66
C ALA A 77 11.17 1.78 -7.39
N GLU A 78 11.54 2.31 -8.57
CA GLU A 78 12.75 1.88 -9.29
C GLU A 78 14.02 2.21 -8.51
N ALA A 79 14.10 3.37 -7.85
CA ALA A 79 15.23 3.74 -7.01
C ALA A 79 15.37 2.82 -5.78
N VAL A 80 14.25 2.47 -5.15
CA VAL A 80 14.19 1.50 -4.04
C VAL A 80 14.65 0.12 -4.51
N ARG A 81 14.14 -0.35 -5.66
CA ARG A 81 14.56 -1.63 -6.24
C ARG A 81 16.05 -1.68 -6.56
N ALA A 82 16.59 -0.62 -7.15
CA ALA A 82 18.02 -0.54 -7.43
C ALA A 82 18.85 -0.58 -6.13
N SER A 83 18.36 0.05 -5.06
CA SER A 83 19.01 0.00 -3.75
C SER A 83 18.98 -1.40 -3.15
N ARG A 84 17.84 -2.11 -3.25
CA ARG A 84 17.71 -3.51 -2.86
C ARG A 84 18.69 -4.43 -3.60
N ASP A 85 18.76 -4.31 -4.92
CA ASP A 85 19.67 -5.12 -5.76
C ASP A 85 21.15 -4.95 -5.35
N VAL A 86 21.53 -3.77 -4.85
CA VAL A 86 22.87 -3.50 -4.34
C VAL A 86 23.09 -4.14 -2.98
N LEU A 87 22.12 -4.06 -2.07
CA LEU A 87 22.17 -4.70 -0.76
C LEU A 87 22.31 -6.23 -0.89
N ASP A 88 21.48 -6.84 -1.75
CA ASP A 88 21.50 -8.29 -2.00
C ASP A 88 22.89 -8.77 -2.49
N ARG A 89 23.51 -8.00 -3.39
CA ARG A 89 24.89 -8.29 -3.86
C ARG A 89 25.92 -8.10 -2.76
N GLY A 90 25.75 -7.09 -1.91
CA GLY A 90 26.61 -6.85 -0.76
C GLY A 90 26.62 -8.03 0.21
N ASP A 91 25.43 -8.54 0.54
CA ASP A 91 25.25 -9.68 1.43
C ASP A 91 25.81 -10.98 0.85
N GLU A 92 25.63 -11.19 -0.47
CA GLU A 92 26.25 -12.32 -1.17
C GLU A 92 27.78 -12.26 -1.12
N LEU A 93 28.37 -11.07 -1.32
CA LEU A 93 29.82 -10.89 -1.23
C LEU A 93 30.32 -11.08 0.18
N ALA A 94 29.67 -10.50 1.19
CA ALA A 94 30.04 -10.66 2.60
C ALA A 94 30.01 -12.13 3.01
N SER A 95 28.97 -12.87 2.59
CA SER A 95 28.84 -14.30 2.84
C SER A 95 29.96 -15.12 2.20
N LYS A 96 30.39 -14.77 0.98
CA LYS A 96 31.53 -15.42 0.30
C LYS A 96 32.83 -15.18 1.05
N LEU A 97 33.11 -13.93 1.44
CA LEU A 97 34.32 -13.60 2.20
C LEU A 97 34.38 -14.31 3.56
N ALA A 98 33.25 -14.43 4.26
CA ALA A 98 33.17 -15.13 5.54
C ALA A 98 33.29 -16.66 5.43
N ALA A 99 33.04 -17.24 4.25
CA ALA A 99 33.13 -18.68 4.01
C ALA A 99 34.54 -19.14 3.56
N ASP A 100 35.40 -18.20 3.17
CA ASP A 100 36.80 -18.45 2.78
C ASP A 100 37.79 -18.35 3.97
N GLU A 101 37.33 -18.02 5.19
CA GLU A 101 38.07 -18.14 6.47
C GLU A 101 37.83 -19.50 7.16
#